data_AF-A0A524GRA1-F1
#
_entry.id   AF-A0A524GRA1-F1
#
_cell.length_a   1.000
_cell.length_b   1.000
_cell.length_c   1.000
_cell.angle_alpha   90.00
_cell.angle_beta   90.00
_cell.angle_gamma   90.00
#
_symmetry.space_group_name_H-M   'P 1'
#
loop_
_entity.id
_entity.type
_entity.pdbx_description
1 polymer ?
#
loop_
_entity_poly.entity_id
_entity_poly.type
_entity_poly.pdbx_seq_one_letter_code
_entity_poly.pdbx_strand_id
1 'polypeptide(L)'
;MAVTGNPVHPYLADVFIGGEEITADDGDHVTSGIGTFSLDSSKMMTALTMGTFSRRGRAGDLGPVHLMFMPLILWWAWRHRKKTETWVVIGFVALGTMAWAAGPPLGRYLFPILAVSAGLIGASWSDGYASWSTAARRILTALLFVILAANCNPARDQNLFNQVRCFLGAGDSEDYLTANCSQIEPFRAAEALLPPEAKVLLVGEPRPFQIDRDVVVEDQFRVPLLVELANDSSTAEEIADRLRDMGVTHLLWNADEAARIAEAEHREGYLICDGSSAQARLDRFLEEFTSPVESGEWWAIMELSRR
;
A
#
# COMPACT_ATOMS: atom_id res chain seq x y z
N MET A 1 -14.24 -10.28 -10.59
CA MET A 1 -14.27 -9.67 -11.94
C MET A 1 -15.64 -9.80 -12.63
N ALA A 2 -16.76 -9.93 -11.90
CA ALA A 2 -18.08 -10.16 -12.50
C ALA A 2 -19.26 -9.67 -11.64
N VAL A 3 -19.13 -8.54 -10.93
CA VAL A 3 -20.23 -8.02 -10.10
C VAL A 3 -20.79 -6.69 -10.62
N THR A 4 -20.00 -5.86 -11.30
CA THR A 4 -20.44 -4.49 -11.65
C THR A 4 -20.86 -4.30 -13.11
N GLY A 5 -20.68 -5.29 -14.00
CA GLY A 5 -20.96 -5.15 -15.44
C GLY A 5 -20.11 -4.09 -16.19
N ASN A 6 -19.36 -3.26 -15.46
CA ASN A 6 -18.51 -2.19 -15.95
C ASN A 6 -17.05 -2.68 -16.06
N PRO A 7 -16.49 -2.79 -17.29
CA PRO A 7 -15.14 -3.29 -17.51
C PRO A 7 -14.04 -2.34 -17.01
N VAL A 8 -14.39 -1.10 -16.66
CA VAL A 8 -13.45 -0.07 -16.19
C VAL A 8 -13.79 0.44 -14.78
N HIS A 9 -14.65 -0.28 -14.05
CA HIS A 9 -14.99 0.04 -12.66
C HIS A 9 -13.75 0.27 -11.78
N PRO A 10 -13.73 1.31 -10.91
CA PRO A 10 -14.79 2.28 -10.61
C PRO A 10 -14.83 3.50 -11.55
N TYR A 11 -13.98 3.55 -12.56
CA TYR A 11 -13.91 4.69 -13.48
C TYR A 11 -15.08 4.67 -14.46
N LEU A 12 -15.52 5.86 -14.88
CA LEU A 12 -16.58 6.04 -15.89
C LEU A 12 -17.89 5.30 -15.55
N ALA A 13 -18.26 5.25 -14.27
CA ALA A 13 -19.51 4.62 -13.82
C ALA A 13 -20.74 5.18 -14.56
N ASP A 14 -20.75 6.47 -14.86
CA ASP A 14 -21.84 7.14 -15.60
C ASP A 14 -21.98 6.73 -17.07
N VAL A 15 -20.94 6.10 -17.64
CA VAL A 15 -20.89 5.75 -19.08
C VAL A 15 -21.37 4.31 -19.33
N PHE A 16 -21.23 3.43 -18.35
CA PHE A 16 -21.55 2.01 -18.48
C PHE A 16 -22.70 1.62 -17.53
N ILE A 17 -23.89 1.46 -18.10
CA ILE A 17 -25.12 1.05 -17.41
C ILE A 17 -25.01 -0.44 -17.01
N GLY A 18 -24.98 -0.77 -15.71
CA GLY A 18 -25.21 -2.16 -15.28
C GLY A 18 -24.54 -2.71 -14.01
N GLY A 19 -24.14 -1.88 -13.04
CA GLY A 19 -23.77 -2.35 -11.70
C GLY A 19 -24.76 -1.84 -10.65
N GLU A 20 -24.93 -2.56 -9.54
CA GLU A 20 -25.59 -1.99 -8.35
C GLU A 20 -24.95 -0.63 -8.02
N GLU A 21 -25.79 0.35 -7.69
CA GLU A 21 -25.39 1.71 -7.31
C GLU A 21 -24.51 1.67 -6.05
N ILE A 22 -23.21 1.52 -6.29
CA ILE A 22 -22.20 2.17 -5.47
C ILE A 22 -22.39 3.66 -5.77
N THR A 23 -22.95 4.40 -4.82
CA THR A 23 -23.36 5.80 -5.02
C THR A 23 -22.16 6.67 -5.39
N ALA A 24 -22.40 7.84 -5.98
CA ALA A 24 -21.32 8.78 -6.35
C ALA A 24 -20.38 9.12 -5.17
N ASP A 25 -20.88 9.06 -3.93
CA ASP A 25 -20.06 9.18 -2.71
C ASP A 25 -18.95 8.12 -2.65
N ASP A 26 -19.24 6.86 -2.90
CA ASP A 26 -18.22 5.79 -2.84
C ASP A 26 -17.14 5.93 -3.92
N GLY A 27 -17.47 6.51 -5.09
CA GLY A 27 -16.50 6.84 -6.15
C GLY A 27 -15.59 8.02 -5.79
N ASP A 28 -16.14 9.05 -5.15
CA ASP A 28 -15.38 10.18 -4.61
C ASP A 28 -14.47 9.74 -3.45
N HIS A 29 -14.87 8.71 -2.69
CA HIS A 29 -14.05 8.15 -1.62
C HIS A 29 -12.89 7.29 -2.12
N VAL A 30 -13.10 6.41 -3.11
CA VAL A 30 -12.01 5.66 -3.75
C VAL A 30 -11.02 6.62 -4.42
N THR A 31 -11.50 7.71 -5.03
CA THR A 31 -10.62 8.74 -5.61
C THR A 31 -9.93 9.59 -4.55
N SER A 32 -10.53 9.81 -3.38
CA SER A 32 -9.87 10.46 -2.24
C SER A 32 -8.76 9.59 -1.61
N GLY A 33 -8.95 8.27 -1.51
CA GLY A 33 -7.95 7.32 -0.99
C GLY A 33 -6.82 7.02 -1.96
N ILE A 34 -7.09 7.10 -3.28
CA ILE A 34 -6.05 7.09 -4.33
C ILE A 34 -5.32 8.44 -4.38
N GLY A 35 -5.84 9.46 -3.70
CA GLY A 35 -5.27 10.80 -3.68
C GLY A 35 -5.71 11.63 -4.89
N THR A 36 -5.96 12.91 -4.64
CA THR A 36 -6.29 13.86 -5.71
C THR A 36 -5.10 14.02 -6.67
N PHE A 37 -5.39 13.88 -7.96
CA PHE A 37 -4.43 14.24 -9.00
C PHE A 37 -4.16 15.73 -8.92
N SER A 38 -3.00 16.09 -8.39
CA SER A 38 -2.58 17.47 -8.24
C SER A 38 -1.07 17.57 -8.38
N LEU A 39 -0.58 18.69 -8.89
CA LEU A 39 0.85 18.97 -9.00
C LEU A 39 1.15 20.22 -8.19
N ASP A 40 1.43 20.04 -6.91
CA ASP A 40 2.02 21.08 -6.07
C ASP A 40 3.57 21.05 -6.18
N SER A 41 4.24 22.02 -5.56
CA SER A 41 5.70 22.12 -5.58
C SER A 41 6.40 20.91 -4.95
N SER A 42 5.81 20.30 -3.93
CA SER A 42 6.34 19.10 -3.26
C SER A 42 6.26 17.87 -4.18
N LYS A 43 5.12 17.68 -4.85
CA LYS A 43 4.92 16.64 -5.85
C LYS A 43 5.80 16.86 -7.08
N MET A 44 6.04 18.10 -7.49
CA MET A 44 7.03 18.43 -8.53
C MET A 44 8.45 18.03 -8.12
N MET A 45 8.85 18.31 -6.88
CA MET A 45 10.15 17.85 -6.36
C MET A 45 10.22 16.32 -6.29
N THR A 46 9.11 15.67 -5.95
CA THR A 46 8.99 14.19 -5.97
C THR A 46 9.17 13.66 -7.39
N ALA A 47 8.56 14.30 -8.40
CA ALA A 47 8.74 13.95 -9.81
C ALA A 47 10.20 14.12 -10.27
N LEU A 48 10.81 15.27 -9.96
CA LEU A 48 12.19 15.59 -10.34
C LEU A 48 13.21 14.63 -9.73
N THR A 49 12.97 14.20 -8.50
CA THR A 49 13.83 13.26 -7.78
C THR A 49 13.41 11.81 -7.98
N MET A 50 12.35 11.55 -8.76
CA MET A 50 11.73 10.23 -8.92
C MET A 50 11.46 9.54 -7.56
N GLY A 51 11.12 10.32 -6.52
CA GLY A 51 10.88 9.84 -5.17
C GLY A 51 12.11 9.31 -4.42
N THR A 52 13.34 9.43 -4.95
CA THR A 52 14.58 8.93 -4.33
C THR A 52 14.77 9.43 -2.88
N PHE A 53 14.34 10.65 -2.58
CA PHE A 53 14.45 11.24 -1.23
C PHE A 53 13.14 11.25 -0.43
N SER A 54 12.06 10.74 -1.02
CA SER A 54 10.71 10.77 -0.45
C SER A 54 10.29 9.36 -0.07
N ARG A 55 10.98 8.77 0.91
CA ARG A 55 10.68 7.41 1.39
C ARG A 55 9.26 7.35 1.94
N ARG A 56 8.36 6.67 1.21
CA ARG A 56 6.99 6.38 1.62
C ARG A 56 6.87 4.92 2.05
N GLY A 57 7.54 4.61 3.18
CA GLY A 57 7.69 3.25 3.66
C GLY A 57 8.51 2.36 2.71
N ARG A 58 8.46 1.04 2.94
CA ARG A 58 9.25 0.03 2.21
C ARG A 58 8.84 -0.10 0.72
N ALA A 59 7.62 0.28 0.36
CA ALA A 59 7.07 0.14 -0.99
C ALA A 59 7.52 1.25 -1.98
N GLY A 60 8.33 2.20 -1.53
CA GLY A 60 8.72 3.39 -2.31
C GLY A 60 10.23 3.63 -2.47
N ASP A 61 11.12 2.76 -1.98
CA ASP A 61 12.57 3.00 -2.12
C ASP A 61 13.07 2.58 -3.51
N LEU A 62 13.19 3.55 -4.41
CA LEU A 62 13.67 3.35 -5.79
C LEU A 62 15.20 3.45 -5.91
N GLY A 63 15.89 3.83 -4.83
CA GLY A 63 17.32 4.09 -4.84
C GLY A 63 17.73 5.28 -5.73
N PRO A 64 19.03 5.63 -5.75
CA PRO A 64 19.53 6.81 -6.45
C PRO A 64 19.91 6.55 -7.91
N VAL A 65 19.82 5.32 -8.43
CA VAL A 65 20.36 4.94 -9.75
C VAL A 65 19.85 5.85 -10.85
N HIS A 66 18.54 5.99 -10.96
CA HIS A 66 17.91 6.75 -12.04
C HIS A 66 18.29 8.24 -12.00
N LEU A 67 18.38 8.82 -10.80
CA LEU A 67 18.79 10.20 -10.61
C LEU A 67 20.28 10.42 -10.92
N MET A 68 21.15 9.49 -10.50
CA MET A 68 22.59 9.57 -10.76
C MET A 68 22.93 9.55 -12.25
N PHE A 69 22.16 8.82 -13.07
CA PHE A 69 22.35 8.75 -14.51
C PHE A 69 21.61 9.84 -15.30
N MET A 70 20.85 10.71 -14.64
CA MET A 70 20.13 11.80 -15.29
C MET A 70 21.04 12.72 -16.15
N PRO A 71 22.24 13.15 -15.68
CA PRO A 71 23.13 13.98 -16.52
C PRO A 71 23.57 13.28 -17.81
N LEU A 72 23.74 11.95 -17.77
CA LEU A 72 24.13 11.16 -18.93
C LEU A 72 22.97 11.03 -19.93
N ILE A 73 21.75 10.85 -19.44
CA ILE A 73 20.54 10.87 -20.27
C ILE A 73 20.35 12.23 -20.93
N LEU A 74 20.53 13.34 -20.20
CA LEU A 74 20.41 14.69 -20.74
C LEU A 74 21.47 14.98 -21.81
N TRP A 75 22.70 14.51 -21.61
CA TRP A 75 23.77 14.60 -22.60
C TRP A 75 23.44 13.81 -23.89
N TRP A 76 22.94 12.58 -23.73
CA TRP A 76 22.51 11.74 -24.86
C TRP A 76 21.34 12.37 -25.62
N ALA A 77 20.33 12.86 -24.90
CA ALA A 77 19.19 13.58 -25.43
C ALA A 77 19.63 14.79 -26.27
N TRP A 78 20.58 15.57 -25.76
CA TRP A 78 21.12 16.72 -26.47
C TRP A 78 21.86 16.34 -27.76
N ARG A 79 22.65 15.26 -27.77
CA ARG A 79 23.31 14.76 -28.99
C ARG A 79 22.32 14.28 -30.04
N HIS A 80 21.23 13.66 -29.62
CA HIS A 80 20.21 13.12 -30.53
C HIS A 80 18.97 14.00 -30.68
N ARG A 81 19.03 15.28 -30.26
CA ARG A 81 17.89 16.22 -30.28
C ARG A 81 17.22 16.44 -31.65
N LYS A 82 17.87 16.02 -32.74
CA LYS A 82 17.32 16.09 -34.10
C LYS A 82 16.44 14.89 -34.49
N LYS A 83 16.46 13.82 -33.69
CA LYS A 83 15.68 12.60 -33.91
C LYS A 83 14.36 12.70 -33.16
N THR A 84 13.26 12.42 -33.84
CA THR A 84 11.91 12.47 -33.24
C THR A 84 11.77 11.43 -32.14
N GLU A 85 12.36 10.25 -32.34
CA GLU A 85 12.32 9.11 -31.42
C GLU A 85 12.90 9.48 -30.04
N THR A 86 13.95 10.30 -30.01
CA THR A 86 14.55 10.79 -28.77
C THR A 86 13.54 11.58 -27.94
N TRP A 87 12.79 12.48 -28.56
CA TRP A 87 11.78 13.29 -27.86
C TRP A 87 10.56 12.47 -27.46
N VAL A 88 10.17 11.46 -28.26
CA VAL A 88 9.09 10.54 -27.89
C VAL A 88 9.44 9.79 -26.61
N VAL A 89 10.64 9.21 -26.50
CA VAL A 89 11.02 8.43 -25.32
C VAL A 89 11.23 9.33 -24.10
N ILE A 90 11.86 10.50 -24.26
CA ILE A 90 12.01 11.47 -23.16
C ILE A 90 10.65 11.99 -22.71
N GLY A 91 9.78 12.32 -23.65
CA GLY A 91 8.41 12.76 -23.38
C GLY A 91 7.63 11.70 -22.61
N PHE A 92 7.73 10.43 -23.02
CA PHE A 92 7.10 9.32 -22.29
C PHE A 92 7.60 9.21 -20.84
N VAL A 93 8.92 9.28 -20.62
CA VAL A 93 9.49 9.21 -19.26
C VAL A 93 9.09 10.43 -18.42
N ALA A 94 9.16 11.63 -18.99
CA ALA A 94 8.81 12.87 -18.31
C ALA A 94 7.32 12.91 -17.95
N LEU A 95 6.43 12.68 -18.94
CA LEU A 95 4.98 12.66 -18.73
C LEU A 95 4.56 11.53 -17.80
N GLY A 96 5.14 10.33 -17.94
CA GLY A 96 4.87 9.21 -17.05
C GLY A 96 5.28 9.48 -15.61
N THR A 97 6.45 10.08 -15.40
CA THR A 97 6.91 10.49 -14.06
C THR A 97 6.03 11.60 -13.47
N MET A 98 5.61 12.57 -14.29
CA MET A 98 4.69 13.63 -13.85
C MET A 98 3.30 13.07 -13.50
N ALA A 99 2.76 12.17 -14.31
CA ALA A 99 1.48 11.52 -14.05
C ALA A 99 1.53 10.68 -12.75
N TRP A 100 2.62 9.94 -12.56
CA TRP A 100 2.90 9.21 -11.32
C TRP A 100 2.98 10.12 -10.11
N ALA A 101 3.70 11.24 -10.21
CA ALA A 101 3.84 12.20 -9.12
C ALA A 101 2.54 12.97 -8.82
N ALA A 102 1.69 13.15 -9.83
CA ALA A 102 0.40 13.81 -9.67
C ALA A 102 -0.58 12.95 -8.84
N GLY A 103 -0.58 11.63 -9.06
CA GLY A 103 -1.38 10.65 -8.31
C GLY A 103 -0.75 10.25 -6.97
N PRO A 104 -0.97 9.00 -6.49
CA PRO A 104 -0.29 8.44 -5.32
C PRO A 104 1.08 7.86 -5.73
N PRO A 105 2.21 8.53 -5.47
CA PRO A 105 3.52 8.13 -5.98
C PRO A 105 4.12 6.93 -5.22
N LEU A 106 3.50 5.75 -5.36
CA LEU A 106 4.06 4.49 -4.88
C LEU A 106 5.10 3.98 -5.89
N GLY A 107 6.23 3.46 -5.42
CA GLY A 107 7.35 3.07 -6.29
C GLY A 107 6.95 2.06 -7.38
N ARG A 108 6.06 1.12 -7.03
CA ARG A 108 5.51 0.11 -7.95
C ARG A 108 4.78 0.68 -9.17
N TYR A 109 4.16 1.86 -9.04
CA TYR A 109 3.44 2.50 -10.16
C TYR A 109 4.39 3.18 -11.14
N LEU A 110 5.64 3.45 -10.75
CA LEU A 110 6.65 4.01 -11.63
C LEU A 110 7.39 2.92 -12.43
N PHE A 111 7.21 1.63 -12.13
CA PHE A 111 7.96 0.52 -12.75
C PHE A 111 8.02 0.54 -14.28
N PRO A 112 6.91 0.77 -15.02
CA PRO A 112 6.98 0.86 -16.48
C PRO A 112 7.90 1.99 -16.96
N ILE A 113 7.86 3.14 -16.25
CA ILE A 113 8.70 4.30 -16.55
C ILE A 113 10.15 4.02 -16.18
N LEU A 114 10.40 3.34 -15.05
CA LEU A 114 11.73 2.93 -14.64
C LEU A 114 12.36 1.98 -15.65
N ALA A 115 11.61 1.03 -16.20
CA ALA A 115 12.11 0.13 -17.24
C ALA A 115 12.57 0.89 -18.51
N VAL A 116 11.75 1.83 -18.99
CA VAL A 116 12.13 2.67 -20.14
C VAL A 116 13.33 3.56 -19.80
N SER A 117 13.36 4.16 -18.61
CA SER A 117 14.49 4.97 -18.17
C SER A 117 15.77 4.15 -18.04
N ALA A 118 15.72 2.89 -17.60
CA ALA A 118 16.87 1.99 -17.56
C ALA A 118 17.40 1.70 -18.98
N GLY A 119 16.50 1.53 -19.95
CA GLY A 119 16.86 1.45 -21.37
C GLY A 119 17.57 2.72 -21.87
N LEU A 120 17.06 3.91 -21.50
CA LEU A 120 17.71 5.19 -21.80
C LEU A 120 19.10 5.28 -21.15
N ILE A 121 19.26 4.86 -19.90
CA ILE A 121 20.56 4.81 -19.23
C ILE A 121 21.51 3.92 -20.03
N GLY A 122 21.08 2.73 -20.43
CA GLY A 122 21.88 1.80 -21.24
C GLY A 122 22.29 2.37 -22.60
N ALA A 123 21.36 3.01 -23.32
CA ALA A 123 21.63 3.66 -24.60
C ALA A 123 22.62 4.84 -24.44
N SER A 124 22.39 5.68 -23.44
CA SER A 124 23.24 6.83 -23.13
C SER A 124 24.64 6.41 -22.71
N TRP A 125 24.74 5.32 -21.94
CA TRP A 125 25.99 4.70 -21.56
C TRP A 125 26.75 4.13 -22.75
N SER A 126 26.08 3.39 -23.63
CA SER A 126 26.69 2.79 -24.82
C SER A 126 27.31 3.84 -25.76
N ASP A 127 26.56 4.91 -26.03
CA ASP A 127 27.02 6.03 -26.86
C ASP A 127 28.20 6.77 -26.21
N GLY A 128 28.14 6.97 -24.89
CA GLY A 128 29.23 7.55 -24.10
C GLY A 128 30.48 6.68 -24.13
N TYR A 129 30.32 5.37 -23.93
CA TYR A 129 31.40 4.41 -23.81
C TYR A 129 32.35 4.47 -25.00
N ALA A 130 31.83 4.54 -26.22
CA ALA A 130 32.65 4.66 -27.43
C ALA A 130 33.55 5.91 -27.44
N SER A 131 33.09 7.02 -26.85
CA SER A 131 33.81 8.29 -26.81
C SER A 131 34.79 8.45 -25.63
N TRP A 132 34.68 7.60 -24.61
CA TRP A 132 35.50 7.70 -23.39
C TRP A 132 36.89 7.09 -23.57
N SER A 133 37.88 7.65 -22.85
CA SER A 133 39.21 7.05 -22.72
C SER A 133 39.15 5.70 -21.99
N THR A 134 40.14 4.83 -22.20
CA THR A 134 40.21 3.52 -21.53
C THR A 134 40.17 3.60 -20.01
N ALA A 135 40.81 4.62 -19.43
CA ALA A 135 40.79 4.86 -17.98
C ALA A 135 39.39 5.26 -17.49
N ALA A 136 38.74 6.20 -18.19
CA ALA A 136 37.37 6.63 -17.87
C ALA A 136 36.38 5.46 -17.97
N ARG A 137 36.48 4.63 -19.03
CA ARG A 137 35.65 3.42 -19.18
C ARG A 137 35.77 2.49 -17.98
N ARG A 138 37.00 2.21 -17.50
CA ARG A 138 37.23 1.32 -16.36
C ARG A 138 36.63 1.88 -15.07
N ILE A 139 36.89 3.16 -14.78
CA ILE A 139 36.38 3.83 -13.58
C ILE A 139 34.85 3.86 -13.61
N LEU A 140 34.26 4.31 -14.70
CA LEU A 140 32.81 4.40 -14.85
C LEU A 140 32.16 3.02 -14.78
N THR A 141 32.72 1.99 -15.43
CA THR A 141 32.19 0.62 -15.33
C THR A 141 32.26 0.08 -13.90
N ALA A 142 33.37 0.32 -13.20
CA ALA A 142 33.50 -0.06 -11.80
C ALA A 142 32.48 0.66 -10.91
N LEU A 143 32.28 1.96 -11.11
CA LEU A 143 31.27 2.75 -10.41
C LEU A 143 29.85 2.25 -10.70
N LEU A 144 29.52 1.96 -11.96
CA LEU A 144 28.24 1.35 -12.33
C LEU A 144 28.03 0.02 -11.60
N PHE A 145 29.05 -0.84 -11.58
CA PHE A 145 28.96 -2.13 -10.87
C PHE A 145 28.75 -1.93 -9.36
N VAL A 146 29.46 -0.99 -8.74
CA VAL A 146 29.28 -0.65 -7.32
C VAL A 146 27.87 -0.11 -7.05
N ILE A 147 27.35 0.77 -7.91
CA ILE A 147 26.00 1.34 -7.78
C ILE A 147 24.95 0.24 -7.93
N LEU A 148 25.05 -0.61 -8.95
CA LEU A 148 24.12 -1.73 -9.14
C LEU A 148 24.20 -2.72 -7.98
N ALA A 149 25.39 -3.08 -7.53
CA ALA A 149 25.57 -3.93 -6.35
C ALA A 149 24.96 -3.31 -5.08
N ALA A 150 25.14 -2.00 -4.87
CA ALA A 150 24.56 -1.29 -3.73
C ALA A 150 23.02 -1.17 -3.79
N ASN A 151 22.42 -1.19 -4.99
CA ASN A 151 20.98 -1.17 -5.19
C ASN A 151 20.35 -2.58 -5.17
N CYS A 152 21.11 -3.60 -5.57
CA CYS A 152 20.69 -4.99 -5.51
C CYS A 152 21.10 -5.69 -4.20
N ASN A 153 21.51 -4.97 -3.16
CA ASN A 153 22.06 -5.58 -1.95
C ASN A 153 20.94 -6.01 -0.99
N PRO A 154 20.59 -7.32 -0.89
CA PRO A 154 19.60 -7.80 0.07
C PRO A 154 20.05 -7.57 1.52
N ALA A 155 21.34 -7.37 1.80
CA ALA A 155 21.80 -7.03 3.15
C ALA A 155 21.36 -5.63 3.61
N ARG A 156 20.77 -4.80 2.74
CA ARG A 156 20.17 -3.52 3.13
C ARG A 156 18.78 -3.68 3.75
N ASP A 157 18.12 -4.80 3.49
CA ASP A 157 16.79 -5.08 4.02
C ASP A 157 16.71 -6.55 4.44
N GLN A 158 16.68 -6.79 5.75
CA GLN A 158 16.55 -8.12 6.34
C GLN A 158 15.36 -8.90 5.75
N ASN A 159 14.29 -8.21 5.37
CA ASN A 159 13.11 -8.84 4.77
C ASN A 159 13.40 -9.31 3.35
N LEU A 160 14.04 -8.49 2.53
CA LEU A 160 14.48 -8.89 1.19
C LEU A 160 15.47 -10.05 1.26
N PHE A 161 16.39 -10.02 2.22
CA PHE A 161 17.31 -11.13 2.47
C PHE A 161 16.55 -12.42 2.84
N ASN A 162 15.58 -12.33 3.75
CA ASN A 162 14.76 -13.47 4.14
C ASN A 162 13.91 -13.98 2.96
N GLN A 163 13.31 -13.09 2.16
CA GLN A 163 12.57 -13.45 0.93
C GLN A 163 13.46 -14.21 -0.05
N VAL A 164 14.67 -13.71 -0.32
CA VAL A 164 15.64 -14.38 -1.21
C VAL A 164 16.04 -15.74 -0.64
N ARG A 165 16.25 -15.85 0.68
CA ARG A 165 16.52 -17.13 1.33
C ARG A 165 15.37 -18.12 1.17
N CYS A 166 14.13 -17.70 1.41
CA CYS A 166 12.95 -18.54 1.21
C CYS A 166 12.80 -18.97 -0.26
N PHE A 167 12.98 -18.03 -1.20
CA PHE A 167 12.93 -18.32 -2.64
C PHE A 167 14.00 -19.35 -3.08
N LEU A 168 15.20 -19.26 -2.53
CA LEU A 168 16.29 -20.21 -2.78
C LEU A 168 16.16 -21.53 -1.99
N GLY A 169 15.11 -21.70 -1.18
CA GLY A 169 14.90 -22.87 -0.32
C GLY A 169 15.83 -22.95 0.90
N ALA A 170 16.50 -21.85 1.25
CA ALA A 170 17.44 -21.73 2.37
C ALA A 170 16.83 -21.07 3.63
N GLY A 171 15.54 -20.75 3.61
CA GLY A 171 14.77 -20.20 4.72
C GLY A 171 13.40 -20.84 4.80
N ASP A 172 12.82 -20.90 5.99
CA ASP A 172 11.45 -21.36 6.19
C ASP A 172 10.46 -20.27 5.79
N SER A 173 9.53 -20.61 4.90
CA SER A 173 8.47 -19.69 4.48
C SER A 173 7.52 -19.37 5.62
N GLU A 174 7.29 -20.30 6.54
CA GLU A 174 6.36 -20.10 7.66
C GLU A 174 6.90 -19.13 8.71
N ASP A 175 8.17 -19.29 9.09
CA ASP A 175 8.86 -18.31 9.93
C ASP A 175 8.87 -16.93 9.28
N TYR A 176 9.11 -16.87 7.95
CA TYR A 176 9.09 -15.61 7.22
C TYR A 176 7.71 -14.94 7.26
N LEU A 177 6.64 -15.69 6.97
CA LEU A 177 5.28 -15.17 6.97
C LEU A 177 4.89 -14.70 8.37
N THR A 178 5.12 -15.51 9.40
CA THR A 178 4.78 -15.15 10.79
C THR A 178 5.51 -13.87 11.22
N ALA A 179 6.76 -13.69 10.83
CA ALA A 179 7.54 -12.49 11.17
C ALA A 179 7.20 -11.24 10.34
N ASN A 180 6.52 -11.37 9.19
CA ASN A 180 6.31 -10.27 8.23
C ASN A 180 4.84 -9.99 7.89
N CYS A 181 3.92 -10.84 8.33
CA CYS A 181 2.51 -10.76 8.03
C CYS A 181 1.72 -10.88 9.33
N SER A 182 1.38 -9.71 9.90
CA SER A 182 0.59 -9.60 11.14
C SER A 182 -0.81 -10.19 11.02
N GLN A 183 -1.28 -10.63 9.86
CA GLN A 183 -2.57 -11.31 9.78
C GLN A 183 -2.47 -12.83 10.05
N ILE A 184 -1.28 -13.44 9.92
CA ILE A 184 -1.15 -14.91 9.87
C ILE A 184 -1.51 -15.57 11.20
N GLU A 185 -0.94 -15.07 12.30
CA GLU A 185 -1.18 -15.62 13.63
C GLU A 185 -2.66 -15.50 14.06
N PRO A 186 -3.30 -14.30 14.02
CA PRO A 186 -4.70 -14.18 14.41
C PRO A 186 -5.65 -14.95 13.48
N PHE A 187 -5.33 -15.09 12.18
CA PHE A 187 -6.18 -15.86 11.26
C PHE A 187 -6.13 -17.36 11.56
N ARG A 188 -4.95 -17.89 11.89
CA ARG A 188 -4.80 -19.28 12.35
C ARG A 188 -5.54 -19.54 13.65
N ALA A 189 -5.45 -18.60 14.60
CA ALA A 189 -6.21 -18.69 15.84
C ALA A 189 -7.73 -18.66 15.58
N ALA A 190 -8.19 -17.78 14.69
CA ALA A 190 -9.59 -17.71 14.31
C ALA A 190 -10.08 -19.00 13.64
N GLU A 191 -9.29 -19.58 12.73
CA GLU A 191 -9.62 -20.84 12.06
C GLU A 191 -9.71 -22.02 13.05
N ALA A 192 -8.85 -22.04 14.06
CA ALA A 192 -8.80 -23.11 15.06
C ALA A 192 -9.91 -23.00 16.13
N LEU A 193 -10.31 -21.78 16.50
CA LEU A 193 -11.18 -21.53 17.65
C LEU A 193 -12.62 -21.21 17.28
N LEU A 194 -12.84 -20.54 16.14
CA LEU A 194 -14.17 -20.05 15.79
C LEU A 194 -14.96 -21.12 15.04
N PRO A 195 -16.30 -21.17 15.22
CA PRO A 195 -17.12 -22.08 14.44
C PRO A 195 -17.11 -21.69 12.94
N PRO A 196 -17.33 -22.63 12.00
CA PRO A 196 -17.33 -22.36 10.56
C PRO A 196 -18.32 -21.27 10.12
N GLU A 197 -19.45 -21.15 10.82
CA GLU A 197 -20.49 -20.14 10.58
C GLU A 197 -20.21 -18.78 11.23
N ALA A 198 -19.04 -18.61 11.87
CA ALA A 198 -18.67 -17.33 12.45
C ALA A 198 -18.49 -16.27 11.36
N LYS A 199 -19.06 -15.09 11.59
CA LYS A 199 -18.82 -13.89 10.79
C LYS A 199 -17.99 -12.90 11.62
N VAL A 200 -16.80 -12.60 11.13
CA VAL A 200 -15.77 -11.87 11.88
C VAL A 200 -15.65 -10.45 11.35
N LEU A 201 -15.81 -9.45 12.21
CA LEU A 201 -15.38 -8.08 11.90
C LEU A 201 -13.86 -7.98 12.07
N LEU A 202 -13.15 -7.70 10.99
CA LEU A 202 -11.71 -7.45 11.00
C LEU A 202 -11.46 -5.98 11.36
N VAL A 203 -11.05 -5.74 12.61
CA VAL A 203 -10.82 -4.40 13.16
C VAL A 203 -9.34 -4.09 13.08
N GLY A 204 -8.98 -3.05 12.34
CA GLY A 204 -7.56 -2.73 12.08
C GLY A 204 -6.88 -3.70 11.12
N GLU A 205 -7.65 -4.51 10.37
CA GLU A 205 -7.12 -5.50 9.44
C GLU A 205 -7.89 -5.44 8.10
N PRO A 206 -7.37 -4.71 7.10
CA PRO A 206 -8.05 -4.54 5.82
C PRO A 206 -7.82 -5.72 4.84
N ARG A 207 -7.06 -6.75 5.22
CA ARG A 207 -6.66 -7.85 4.34
C ARG A 207 -7.43 -9.13 4.70
N PRO A 208 -8.55 -9.43 4.00
CA PRO A 208 -9.32 -10.65 4.27
C PRO A 208 -8.69 -11.92 3.68
N PHE A 209 -7.54 -11.83 3.00
CA PHE A 209 -6.95 -12.99 2.35
C PHE A 209 -6.40 -13.97 3.39
N GLN A 210 -6.74 -15.26 3.26
CA GLN A 210 -6.32 -16.40 4.11
C GLN A 210 -7.14 -16.66 5.39
N ILE A 211 -8.16 -15.87 5.70
CA ILE A 211 -9.13 -16.26 6.74
C ILE A 211 -10.23 -17.12 6.13
N ASP A 212 -10.49 -18.29 6.72
CA ASP A 212 -11.53 -19.23 6.27
C ASP A 212 -12.86 -18.98 7.02
N ARG A 213 -13.28 -17.73 7.15
CA ARG A 213 -14.54 -17.32 7.79
C ARG A 213 -15.20 -16.21 6.98
N ASP A 214 -16.51 -16.05 7.14
CA ASP A 214 -17.18 -14.88 6.59
C ASP A 214 -16.64 -13.63 7.31
N VAL A 215 -16.39 -12.55 6.57
CA VAL A 215 -15.78 -11.35 7.14
C VAL A 215 -16.51 -10.08 6.77
N VAL A 216 -16.50 -9.15 7.71
CA VAL A 216 -16.72 -7.72 7.49
C VAL A 216 -15.35 -7.07 7.61
N VAL A 217 -14.97 -6.28 6.61
CA VAL A 217 -13.64 -5.67 6.54
C VAL A 217 -13.79 -4.16 6.62
N GLU A 218 -12.94 -3.52 7.41
CA GLU A 218 -12.84 -2.05 7.43
C GLU A 218 -12.00 -1.54 6.27
N ASP A 219 -12.39 -0.41 5.68
CA ASP A 219 -11.56 0.28 4.69
C ASP A 219 -10.46 1.07 5.39
N GLN A 220 -9.20 0.75 5.07
CA GLN A 220 -8.01 1.40 5.63
C GLN A 220 -7.96 2.92 5.39
N PHE A 221 -8.63 3.43 4.36
CA PHE A 221 -8.65 4.86 4.02
C PHE A 221 -9.85 5.60 4.62
N ARG A 222 -10.84 4.87 5.15
CA ARG A 222 -12.02 5.47 5.78
C ARG A 222 -11.89 5.55 7.29
N VAL A 223 -12.88 6.19 7.90
CA VAL A 223 -13.12 6.10 9.33
C VAL A 223 -13.46 4.63 9.64
N PRO A 224 -12.83 4.00 10.66
CA PRO A 224 -13.11 2.60 10.97
C PRO A 224 -14.58 2.39 11.31
N LEU A 225 -15.14 1.23 10.96
CA LEU A 225 -16.57 0.95 11.14
C LEU A 225 -16.98 1.10 12.61
N LEU A 226 -16.17 0.64 13.55
CA LEU A 226 -16.47 0.82 14.98
C LEU A 226 -16.54 2.29 15.39
N VAL A 227 -15.73 3.15 14.78
CA VAL A 227 -15.75 4.60 15.02
C VAL A 227 -16.98 5.23 14.38
N GLU A 228 -17.31 4.87 13.13
CA GLU A 228 -18.53 5.32 12.45
C GLU A 228 -19.77 4.95 13.28
N LEU A 229 -19.87 3.70 13.73
CA LEU A 229 -20.95 3.23 14.60
C LEU A 229 -21.00 3.98 15.93
N ALA A 230 -19.86 4.22 16.58
CA ALA A 230 -19.82 4.94 17.85
C ALA A 230 -20.23 6.41 17.72
N ASN A 231 -19.88 7.05 16.61
CA ASN A 231 -20.27 8.43 16.30
C ASN A 231 -21.77 8.54 16.02
N ASP A 232 -22.33 7.59 15.27
CA ASP A 232 -23.73 7.60 14.83
C ASP A 232 -24.72 7.06 15.89
N SER A 233 -24.25 6.23 16.82
CA SER A 233 -25.10 5.59 17.83
C SER A 233 -25.29 6.46 19.06
N SER A 234 -26.45 6.34 19.70
CA SER A 234 -26.78 7.00 20.96
C SER A 234 -26.27 6.21 22.17
N THR A 235 -26.13 4.89 22.06
CA THR A 235 -25.69 4.01 23.15
C THR A 235 -24.73 2.90 22.68
N ALA A 236 -24.12 2.17 23.61
CA ALA A 236 -23.22 1.05 23.32
C ALA A 236 -24.00 -0.19 22.81
N GLU A 237 -25.22 -0.38 23.31
CA GLU A 237 -26.17 -1.41 22.87
C GLU A 237 -26.47 -1.27 21.38
N GLU A 238 -26.68 -0.04 20.91
CA GLU A 238 -27.00 0.22 19.49
C GLU A 238 -25.84 -0.14 18.56
N ILE A 239 -24.58 0.04 19.01
CA ILE A 239 -23.39 -0.44 18.28
C ILE A 239 -23.45 -1.97 18.16
N ALA A 240 -23.74 -2.67 19.25
CA ALA A 240 -23.84 -4.12 19.27
C ALA A 240 -25.01 -4.62 18.38
N ASP A 241 -26.18 -4.00 18.47
CA ASP A 241 -27.36 -4.34 17.67
C ASP A 241 -27.06 -4.19 16.17
N ARG A 242 -26.43 -3.09 15.76
CA ARG A 242 -26.05 -2.87 14.34
C ARG A 242 -25.05 -3.91 13.85
N LEU A 243 -24.07 -4.29 14.66
CA LEU A 243 -23.14 -5.37 14.31
C LEU A 243 -23.85 -6.73 14.19
N ARG A 244 -24.83 -7.01 15.06
CA ARG A 244 -25.64 -8.23 14.98
C ARG A 244 -26.56 -8.23 13.76
N ASP A 245 -27.11 -7.08 13.38
CA ASP A 245 -27.91 -6.93 12.16
C ASP A 245 -27.07 -7.19 10.90
N MET A 246 -25.76 -6.88 10.94
CA MET A 246 -24.80 -7.28 9.92
C MET A 246 -24.42 -8.77 9.97
N GLY A 247 -24.91 -9.50 10.97
CA GLY A 247 -24.62 -10.91 11.22
C GLY A 247 -23.26 -11.16 11.87
N VAL A 248 -22.56 -10.12 12.37
CA VAL A 248 -21.25 -10.27 13.02
C VAL A 248 -21.40 -11.05 14.31
N THR A 249 -20.53 -12.05 14.51
CA THR A 249 -20.48 -12.86 15.74
C THR A 249 -19.19 -12.67 16.51
N HIS A 250 -18.10 -12.29 15.83
CA HIS A 250 -16.79 -12.10 16.45
C HIS A 250 -16.11 -10.83 15.92
N LEU A 251 -15.21 -10.28 16.72
CA LEU A 251 -14.30 -9.22 16.35
C LEU A 251 -12.87 -9.78 16.39
N LEU A 252 -12.06 -9.45 15.38
CA LEU A 252 -10.63 -9.74 15.35
C LEU A 252 -9.90 -8.40 15.28
N TRP A 253 -9.23 -8.04 16.36
CA TRP A 253 -8.42 -6.84 16.48
C TRP A 253 -6.97 -7.14 16.11
N ASN A 254 -6.42 -6.37 15.17
CA ASN A 254 -4.99 -6.38 14.84
C ASN A 254 -4.35 -5.03 15.23
N ALA A 255 -3.77 -4.95 16.42
CA ALA A 255 -3.21 -3.71 16.96
C ALA A 255 -2.01 -3.21 16.15
N ASP A 256 -1.16 -4.12 15.67
CA ASP A 256 0.04 -3.79 14.90
C ASP A 256 -0.34 -3.12 13.57
N GLU A 257 -1.29 -3.72 12.84
CA GLU A 257 -1.75 -3.16 11.57
C GLU A 257 -2.59 -1.89 11.79
N ALA A 258 -3.42 -1.83 12.84
CA ALA A 258 -4.15 -0.64 13.23
C ALA A 258 -3.20 0.55 13.50
N ALA A 259 -2.12 0.32 14.24
CA ALA A 259 -1.10 1.34 14.51
C ALA A 259 -0.40 1.79 13.22
N ARG A 260 -0.04 0.85 12.35
CA ARG A 260 0.57 1.14 11.04
C ARG A 260 -0.35 1.98 10.14
N ILE A 261 -1.66 1.69 10.13
CA ILE A 261 -2.65 2.44 9.36
C ILE A 261 -2.82 3.84 9.95
N ALA A 262 -2.96 3.95 11.27
CA ALA A 262 -3.07 5.25 11.94
C ALA A 262 -1.85 6.14 11.65
N GLU A 263 -0.64 5.59 11.70
CA GLU A 263 0.59 6.32 11.34
C GLU A 263 0.58 6.77 9.88
N ALA A 264 0.22 5.87 8.95
CA ALA A 264 0.20 6.14 7.51
C ALA A 264 -0.80 7.24 7.14
N GLU A 265 -1.94 7.28 7.83
CA GLU A 265 -3.03 8.26 7.64
C GLU A 265 -2.90 9.47 8.57
N HIS A 266 -1.80 9.60 9.31
CA HIS A 266 -1.52 10.69 10.25
C HIS A 266 -2.61 10.91 11.32
N ARG A 267 -3.19 9.80 11.82
CA ARG A 267 -4.19 9.78 12.90
C ARG A 267 -3.50 9.60 14.25
N GLU A 268 -4.09 10.15 15.32
CA GLU A 268 -3.57 9.94 16.70
C GLU A 268 -3.72 8.48 17.17
N GLY A 269 -4.69 7.77 16.62
CA GLY A 269 -4.94 6.36 16.85
C GLY A 269 -5.97 5.82 15.87
N TYR A 270 -6.13 4.50 15.83
CA TYR A 270 -7.06 3.87 14.89
C TYR A 270 -8.52 4.02 15.37
N LEU A 271 -8.80 3.73 16.65
CA LEU A 271 -10.15 3.81 17.24
C LEU A 271 -10.38 5.13 18.01
N ILE A 272 -10.19 6.27 17.35
CA ILE A 272 -10.45 7.60 17.93
C ILE A 272 -11.76 8.15 17.39
N CYS A 273 -12.71 8.44 18.29
CA CYS A 273 -14.05 8.94 17.94
C CYS A 273 -14.18 10.47 17.97
N ASP A 274 -15.29 10.98 17.44
CA ASP A 274 -15.63 12.41 17.43
C ASP A 274 -16.11 12.85 18.82
N GLY A 275 -15.14 13.08 19.70
CA GLY A 275 -15.36 13.60 21.05
C GLY A 275 -15.55 12.52 22.12
N SER A 276 -15.49 12.96 23.38
CA SER A 276 -15.43 12.07 24.54
C SER A 276 -16.69 11.23 24.76
N SER A 277 -17.85 11.71 24.29
CA SER A 277 -19.10 10.94 24.43
C SER A 277 -19.15 9.74 23.49
N ALA A 278 -18.69 9.91 22.23
CA ALA A 278 -18.60 8.81 21.29
C ALA A 278 -17.53 7.80 21.72
N GLN A 279 -16.38 8.30 22.18
CA GLN A 279 -15.33 7.45 22.73
C GLN A 279 -15.84 6.60 23.91
N ALA A 280 -16.53 7.22 24.87
CA ALA A 280 -17.09 6.50 26.02
C ALA A 280 -18.14 5.44 25.63
N ARG A 281 -18.87 5.61 24.52
CA ARG A 281 -19.78 4.58 23.99
C ARG A 281 -19.01 3.42 23.38
N LEU A 282 -17.97 3.69 22.60
CA LEU A 282 -17.12 2.66 22.04
C LEU A 282 -16.43 1.84 23.13
N ASP A 283 -15.85 2.52 24.13
CA ASP A 283 -15.19 1.88 25.26
C ASP A 283 -16.18 0.98 26.02
N ARG A 284 -17.40 1.48 26.30
CA ARG A 284 -18.46 0.68 26.93
C ARG A 284 -18.91 -0.50 26.07
N PHE A 285 -18.99 -0.32 24.75
CA PHE A 285 -19.31 -1.41 23.83
C PHE A 285 -18.27 -2.54 23.95
N LEU A 286 -16.99 -2.20 23.89
CA LEU A 286 -15.90 -3.16 24.03
C LEU A 286 -15.93 -3.84 25.41
N GLU A 287 -16.21 -3.11 26.49
CA GLU A 287 -16.26 -3.65 27.86
C GLU A 287 -17.48 -4.54 28.13
N GLU A 288 -18.68 -4.15 27.68
CA GLU A 288 -19.94 -4.79 28.10
C GLU A 288 -20.50 -5.78 27.07
N PHE A 289 -20.20 -5.59 25.79
CA PHE A 289 -20.79 -6.36 24.67
C PHE A 289 -19.79 -7.27 23.98
N THR A 290 -18.52 -7.23 24.35
CA THR A 290 -17.54 -8.19 23.85
C THR A 290 -16.98 -9.05 24.97
N SER A 291 -16.50 -10.25 24.63
CA SER A 291 -15.85 -11.15 25.59
C SER A 291 -14.63 -11.77 24.94
N PRO A 292 -13.46 -11.79 25.60
CA PRO A 292 -12.24 -12.31 24.99
C PRO A 292 -12.36 -13.83 24.76
N VAL A 293 -12.03 -14.27 23.55
CA VAL A 293 -11.89 -15.69 23.19
C VAL A 293 -10.42 -16.10 23.30
N GLU A 294 -9.54 -15.33 22.68
CA GLU A 294 -8.08 -15.55 22.66
C GLU A 294 -7.37 -14.21 22.38
N SER A 295 -6.14 -14.06 22.85
CA SER A 295 -5.33 -12.87 22.58
C SER A 295 -3.85 -13.23 22.45
N GLY A 296 -3.19 -12.65 21.46
CA GLY A 296 -1.74 -12.64 21.35
C GLY A 296 -1.12 -11.33 21.84
N GLU A 297 0.14 -11.12 21.49
CA GLU A 297 0.90 -9.93 21.90
C GLU A 297 0.31 -8.62 21.33
N TRP A 298 -0.19 -8.68 20.09
CA TRP A 298 -0.66 -7.51 19.34
C TRP A 298 -2.01 -7.76 18.63
N TRP A 299 -2.71 -8.85 18.98
CA TRP A 299 -4.01 -9.17 18.41
C TRP A 299 -4.96 -9.77 19.46
N ALA A 300 -6.26 -9.65 19.22
CA ALA A 300 -7.29 -10.26 20.07
C ALA A 300 -8.48 -10.73 19.24
N ILE A 301 -9.06 -11.86 19.64
CA ILE A 301 -10.35 -12.35 19.12
C ILE A 301 -11.36 -12.22 20.26
N MET A 302 -12.48 -11.58 19.96
CA MET A 302 -13.56 -11.34 20.91
C MET A 302 -14.88 -11.85 20.35
N GLU A 303 -15.69 -12.48 21.19
CA GLU A 303 -17.06 -12.86 20.86
C GLU A 303 -18.00 -11.68 21.13
N LEU A 304 -18.93 -11.43 20.20
CA LEU A 304 -19.99 -10.44 20.38
C LEU A 304 -21.12 -11.06 21.21
N SER A 305 -21.38 -10.47 22.38
CA SER A 305 -22.36 -10.98 23.34
C SER A 305 -23.78 -10.94 22.80
N ARG A 306 -24.53 -12.03 23.03
CA ARG A 306 -25.92 -12.22 22.58
C ARG A 306 -26.98 -11.60 23.49
N ARG A 307 -26.62 -10.73 24.44
CA ARG A 307 -27.57 -10.10 25.38
C ARG A 307 -28.75 -9.46 24.66
#